data_AF-A0A939YA14-F1
#
_entry.id   AF-A0A939YA14-F1
#
_cell.length_a   1.000
_cell.length_b   1.000
_cell.length_c   1.000
_cell.angle_alpha   90.00
_cell.angle_beta   90.00
_cell.angle_gamma   90.00
#
_symmetry.space_group_name_H-M   'P 1'
#
loop_
_entity.id
_entity.type
_entity.pdbx_description
1 polymer ?
#
loop_
_entity_poly.entity_id
_entity_poly.type
_entity_poly.pdbx_seq_one_letter_code
_entity_poly.pdbx_strand_id
1 'polypeptide(L)'
;MASCKKNDYSSYPPTWKGFQFTCNGQTVNTKTGIHAGDVITVTALQDEKGHLINACTYNWSARATIQKEDGTYKADSLFYTRTLQTNYDYYGGVDPSVEIKIPTNASGKATLSFNADFNYSGNGIQVSDGGTYESSTGTSGSIHSYSGAISGGSKGSVTFTINER
;
A
#
# COMPACT_ATOMS: atom_id res chain seq x y z
N MET A 1 44.12 6.43 -12.51
CA MET A 1 43.20 5.47 -13.15
C MET A 1 41.81 5.75 -12.62
N ALA A 2 40.95 6.36 -13.42
CA ALA A 2 39.56 6.59 -13.02
C ALA A 2 38.84 5.24 -13.02
N SER A 3 38.42 4.79 -11.84
CA SER A 3 37.57 3.62 -11.70
C SER A 3 36.25 3.94 -12.41
N CYS A 4 36.02 3.34 -13.58
CA CYS A 4 34.67 3.26 -14.13
C CYS A 4 33.84 2.52 -13.09
N LYS A 5 33.03 3.25 -12.31
CA LYS A 5 32.02 2.65 -11.46
C LYS A 5 31.18 1.77 -12.39
N LYS A 6 31.18 0.46 -12.14
CA LYS A 6 30.34 -0.48 -12.88
C LYS A 6 28.90 -0.01 -12.70
N ASN A 7 28.29 0.49 -13.77
CA ASN A 7 26.89 0.90 -13.73
C ASN A 7 26.06 -0.34 -13.39
N ASP A 8 25.23 -0.22 -12.36
CA ASP A 8 24.27 -1.25 -12.01
C ASP A 8 23.06 -1.14 -12.94
N TYR A 9 22.92 -2.14 -13.81
CA TYR A 9 21.82 -2.27 -14.77
C TYR A 9 20.75 -3.28 -14.29
N SER A 10 20.84 -3.72 -13.04
CA SER A 10 19.84 -4.60 -12.45
C SER A 10 18.58 -3.82 -12.08
N SER A 11 17.41 -4.34 -12.44
CA SER A 11 16.12 -3.80 -12.00
C SER A 11 15.57 -4.60 -10.84
N TYR A 12 15.01 -3.92 -9.85
CA TYR A 12 14.36 -4.55 -8.70
C TYR A 12 13.23 -3.68 -8.15
N PRO A 13 12.18 -4.30 -7.59
CA PRO A 13 11.07 -3.57 -6.97
C PRO A 13 11.52 -2.98 -5.63
N PRO A 14 10.78 -2.00 -5.08
CA PRO A 14 11.05 -1.50 -3.74
C PRO A 14 10.83 -2.58 -2.67
N THR A 15 11.47 -2.37 -1.53
CA THR A 15 11.16 -3.07 -0.28
C THR A 15 10.25 -2.19 0.58
N TRP A 16 9.58 -2.74 1.59
CA TRP A 16 8.47 -2.05 2.26
C TRP A 16 8.62 -2.00 3.78
N LYS A 17 8.00 -0.99 4.41
CA LYS A 17 7.84 -0.82 5.86
C LYS A 17 6.40 -1.05 6.34
N GLY A 18 5.51 -1.46 5.43
CA GLY A 18 4.08 -1.62 5.67
C GLY A 18 3.27 -0.36 5.34
N PHE A 19 2.13 -0.20 6.01
CA PHE A 19 1.18 0.88 5.75
C PHE A 19 1.16 1.88 6.89
N GLN A 20 1.13 3.18 6.58
CA GLN A 20 0.86 4.25 7.52
C GLN A 20 -0.51 4.87 7.24
N PHE A 21 -1.28 5.06 8.30
CA PHE A 21 -2.60 5.68 8.25
C PHE A 21 -2.53 7.08 8.85
N THR A 22 -3.08 8.06 8.16
CA THR A 22 -3.24 9.41 8.68
C THR A 22 -4.67 9.88 8.52
N CYS A 23 -5.14 10.68 9.48
CA CYS A 23 -6.42 11.37 9.44
C CYS A 23 -6.16 12.83 9.79
N ASN A 24 -6.65 13.77 8.99
CA ASN A 24 -6.38 15.21 9.15
C ASN A 24 -4.88 15.54 9.29
N GLY A 25 -4.02 14.83 8.54
CA GLY A 25 -2.57 15.02 8.55
C GLY A 25 -1.82 14.44 9.74
N GLN A 26 -2.51 13.77 10.68
CA GLN A 26 -1.88 13.12 11.84
C GLN A 26 -1.91 11.61 11.69
N THR A 27 -0.83 10.93 12.06
CA THR A 27 -0.78 9.47 12.10
C THR A 27 -1.75 8.92 13.12
N VAL A 28 -2.59 7.96 12.72
CA VAL A 28 -3.62 7.35 13.56
C VAL A 28 -3.36 5.88 13.79
N ASN A 29 -3.80 5.40 14.96
CA ASN A 29 -3.72 3.98 15.31
C ASN A 29 -4.82 3.20 14.56
N THR A 30 -4.43 2.10 13.90
CA THR A 30 -5.35 1.26 13.10
C THR A 30 -6.44 0.57 13.91
N LYS A 31 -6.34 0.48 15.24
CA LYS A 31 -7.36 -0.15 16.11
C LYS A 31 -8.34 0.85 16.73
N THR A 32 -7.94 2.10 16.92
CA THR A 32 -8.70 3.07 17.74
C THR A 32 -8.89 4.45 17.10
N GLY A 33 -8.10 4.78 16.07
CA GLY A 33 -8.04 6.14 15.53
C GLY A 33 -8.85 6.37 14.25
N ILE A 34 -9.65 5.40 13.81
CA ILE A 34 -10.45 5.48 12.58
C ILE A 34 -11.92 5.28 12.93
N HIS A 35 -12.77 6.22 12.50
CA HIS A 35 -14.20 6.19 12.73
C HIS A 35 -15.00 6.17 11.43
N ALA A 36 -16.24 5.72 11.52
CA ALA A 36 -17.19 5.82 10.41
C ALA A 36 -17.34 7.27 9.95
N GLY A 37 -17.31 7.50 8.63
CA GLY A 37 -17.39 8.84 8.04
C GLY A 37 -16.06 9.61 7.93
N ASP A 38 -14.97 9.10 8.50
CA ASP A 38 -13.65 9.75 8.38
C ASP A 38 -13.12 9.72 6.94
N VAL A 39 -12.22 10.67 6.64
CA VAL A 39 -11.40 10.65 5.43
C VAL A 39 -9.97 10.40 5.86
N ILE A 40 -9.44 9.24 5.47
CA ILE A 40 -8.09 8.81 5.84
C ILE A 40 -7.18 8.82 4.61
N THR A 41 -5.90 9.12 4.82
CA THR A 41 -4.86 8.86 3.83
C THR A 41 -4.07 7.63 4.27
N VAL A 42 -3.97 6.65 3.38
CA VAL A 42 -3.14 5.47 3.59
C VAL A 42 -1.96 5.53 2.65
N THR A 43 -0.76 5.33 3.19
CA THR A 43 0.50 5.33 2.44
C THR A 43 1.18 3.97 2.60
N ALA A 44 1.56 3.33 1.50
CA ALA A 44 2.45 2.17 1.55
C ALA A 44 3.90 2.69 1.57
N LEU A 45 4.55 2.55 2.72
CA LEU A 45 5.88 3.10 2.94
C LEU A 45 6.95 2.16 2.40
N GLN A 46 7.87 2.69 1.63
CA GLN A 46 9.02 1.92 1.14
C GLN A 46 10.16 1.97 2.16
N ASP A 47 10.86 0.85 2.34
CA ASP A 47 12.10 0.84 3.11
C ASP A 47 13.26 1.29 2.23
N GLU A 48 13.47 0.56 1.14
CA GLU A 48 14.37 0.89 0.04
C GLU A 48 13.57 1.11 -1.24
N LYS A 49 13.99 2.09 -2.04
CA LYS A 49 13.36 2.38 -3.33
C LYS A 49 13.74 1.32 -4.36
N GLY A 50 12.82 1.06 -5.29
CA GLY A 50 13.10 0.26 -6.47
C GLY A 50 14.06 0.98 -7.41
N HIS A 51 14.58 0.24 -8.39
CA HIS A 51 15.60 0.75 -9.31
C HIS A 51 15.31 0.29 -10.74
N LEU A 52 15.49 1.20 -11.70
CA LEU A 52 15.27 0.99 -13.14
C LEU A 52 13.85 0.46 -13.43
N ILE A 53 12.85 1.23 -12.99
CA ILE A 53 11.42 0.96 -13.18
C ILE A 53 10.80 2.12 -13.99
N ASN A 54 10.39 1.83 -15.23
CA ASN A 54 9.85 2.86 -16.12
C ASN A 54 8.35 3.11 -15.94
N ALA A 55 7.60 2.12 -15.47
CA ALA A 55 6.17 2.21 -15.26
C ALA A 55 5.76 1.35 -14.09
N CYS A 56 4.82 1.86 -13.29
CA CYS A 56 4.20 1.09 -12.24
C CYS A 56 2.71 1.36 -12.15
N THR A 57 1.97 0.32 -11.79
CA THR A 57 0.53 0.39 -11.52
C THR A 57 0.28 0.00 -10.07
N TYR A 58 -0.40 0.84 -9.31
CA TYR A 58 -0.85 0.58 -7.95
C TYR A 58 -2.36 0.35 -7.94
N ASN A 59 -2.78 -0.75 -7.32
CA ASN A 59 -4.18 -1.13 -7.15
C ASN A 59 -4.48 -1.21 -5.66
N TRP A 60 -5.46 -0.43 -5.22
CA TRP A 60 -5.92 -0.35 -3.83
C TRP A 60 -7.37 -0.82 -3.75
N SER A 61 -7.71 -1.56 -2.70
CA SER A 61 -9.11 -1.90 -2.43
C SER A 61 -9.35 -2.03 -0.93
N ALA A 62 -10.52 -1.59 -0.45
CA ALA A 62 -10.88 -1.70 0.95
C ALA A 62 -12.26 -2.35 1.12
N ARG A 63 -12.35 -3.26 2.11
CA ARG A 63 -13.54 -4.03 2.45
C ARG A 63 -13.83 -3.90 3.93
N ALA A 64 -15.11 -3.84 4.29
CA ALA A 64 -15.55 -3.74 5.69
C ALA A 64 -16.92 -4.39 5.87
N THR A 65 -17.34 -4.52 7.12
CA THR A 65 -18.74 -4.79 7.45
C THR A 65 -19.55 -3.50 7.32
N ILE A 66 -20.62 -3.54 6.53
CA ILE A 66 -21.48 -2.39 6.24
C ILE A 66 -22.92 -2.69 6.67
N GLN A 67 -23.53 -1.80 7.44
CA GLN A 67 -24.94 -1.86 7.77
C GLN A 67 -25.80 -1.40 6.58
N LYS A 68 -26.80 -2.17 6.20
CA LYS A 68 -27.74 -1.84 5.13
C LYS A 68 -28.93 -1.03 5.67
N GLU A 69 -29.73 -0.48 4.76
CA GLU A 69 -30.94 0.28 5.07
C GLU A 69 -31.99 -0.52 5.86
N ASP A 70 -32.03 -1.84 5.68
CA ASP A 70 -32.94 -2.76 6.40
C ASP A 70 -32.47 -3.09 7.84
N GLY A 71 -31.37 -2.49 8.29
CA GLY A 71 -30.77 -2.72 9.60
C GLY A 71 -29.86 -3.95 9.69
N THR A 72 -29.73 -4.74 8.62
CA THR A 72 -28.84 -5.92 8.58
C THR A 72 -27.39 -5.56 8.26
N TYR A 73 -26.44 -6.41 8.64
CA TYR A 73 -25.01 -6.22 8.35
C TYR A 73 -24.55 -7.11 7.19
N LYS A 74 -23.77 -6.56 6.28
CA LYS A 74 -23.07 -7.31 5.23
C LYS A 74 -21.56 -7.25 5.46
N ALA A 75 -21.01 -8.37 5.90
CA ALA A 75 -19.57 -8.56 6.04
C ALA A 75 -18.85 -8.50 4.69
N ASP A 76 -17.57 -8.13 4.72
CA ASP A 76 -16.63 -8.13 3.58
C ASP A 76 -17.12 -7.36 2.32
N SER A 77 -17.89 -6.29 2.54
CA SER A 77 -18.38 -5.44 1.45
C SER A 77 -17.26 -4.54 0.93
N LEU A 78 -16.98 -4.62 -0.37
CA LEU A 78 -16.09 -3.69 -1.07
C LEU A 78 -16.71 -2.29 -1.07
N PHE A 79 -16.00 -1.33 -0.50
CA PHE A 79 -16.45 0.07 -0.44
C PHE A 79 -15.47 1.05 -1.09
N TYR A 80 -14.25 0.61 -1.39
CA TYR A 80 -13.25 1.43 -2.04
C TYR A 80 -12.44 0.61 -3.05
N THR A 81 -12.16 1.21 -4.21
CA THR A 81 -11.18 0.71 -5.18
C THR A 81 -10.53 1.89 -5.89
N ARG A 82 -9.22 1.79 -6.16
CA ARG A 82 -8.50 2.80 -6.94
C ARG A 82 -7.30 2.19 -7.64
N THR A 83 -7.13 2.55 -8.91
CA THR A 83 -5.92 2.25 -9.70
C THR A 83 -5.17 3.55 -9.99
N LEU A 84 -3.86 3.56 -9.78
CA LEU A 84 -2.96 4.66 -10.09
C LEU A 84 -1.83 4.15 -10.97
N GLN A 85 -1.57 4.83 -12.09
CA GLN A 85 -0.45 4.54 -12.96
C GLN A 85 0.54 5.70 -12.92
N THR A 86 1.83 5.39 -12.80
CA THR A 86 2.87 6.40 -12.77
C THR A 86 4.18 5.88 -13.35
N ASN A 87 5.10 6.80 -13.67
CA ASN A 87 6.47 6.47 -14.04
C ASN A 87 7.32 6.53 -12.77
N TYR A 88 7.67 5.35 -12.24
CA TYR A 88 8.27 5.23 -10.92
C TYR A 88 9.58 6.03 -10.79
N ASP A 89 10.53 5.81 -11.71
CA ASP A 89 11.83 6.48 -11.66
C ASP A 89 11.75 7.99 -11.92
N TYR A 90 10.87 8.42 -12.84
CA TYR A 90 10.69 9.85 -13.14
C TYR A 90 10.22 10.64 -11.91
N TYR A 91 9.33 10.04 -11.10
CA TYR A 91 8.85 10.66 -9.87
C TYR A 91 9.69 10.30 -8.65
N GLY A 92 10.87 9.70 -8.81
CA GLY A 92 11.80 9.41 -7.72
C GLY A 92 11.31 8.36 -6.73
N GLY A 93 10.43 7.45 -7.14
CA GLY A 93 9.95 6.35 -6.30
C GLY A 93 9.19 6.79 -5.04
N VAL A 94 8.46 7.90 -5.11
CA VAL A 94 7.64 8.41 -3.99
C VAL A 94 6.70 7.32 -3.46
N ASP A 95 6.50 7.32 -2.14
CA ASP A 95 5.62 6.34 -1.48
C ASP A 95 4.18 6.48 -2.01
N PRO A 96 3.57 5.41 -2.55
CA PRO A 96 2.23 5.50 -3.10
C PRO A 96 1.21 5.66 -1.97
N SER A 97 0.33 6.65 -2.12
CA SER A 97 -0.71 6.97 -1.15
C SER A 97 -2.08 7.13 -1.79
N VAL A 98 -3.13 6.84 -1.02
CA VAL A 98 -4.52 7.05 -1.42
C VAL A 98 -5.33 7.67 -0.30
N GLU A 99 -6.25 8.56 -0.67
CA GLU A 99 -7.31 9.03 0.21
C GLU A 99 -8.53 8.13 0.10
N ILE A 100 -9.09 7.74 1.23
CA ILE A 100 -10.22 6.83 1.37
C ILE A 100 -11.25 7.46 2.31
N LYS A 101 -12.47 7.64 1.82
CA LYS A 101 -13.62 8.00 2.65
C LYS A 101 -14.24 6.73 3.25
N ILE A 102 -14.27 6.66 4.59
CA ILE A 102 -14.89 5.56 5.32
C ILE A 102 -16.42 5.74 5.28
N PRO A 103 -17.21 4.72 4.90
CA PRO A 103 -18.66 4.82 4.94
C PRO A 103 -19.18 5.11 6.35
N THR A 104 -20.23 5.92 6.45
CA THR A 104 -20.83 6.31 7.75
C THR A 104 -21.56 5.17 8.45
N ASN A 105 -21.87 4.10 7.71
CA ASN A 105 -22.54 2.88 8.15
C ASN A 105 -21.58 1.67 8.22
N ALA A 106 -20.27 1.91 8.19
CA ALA A 106 -19.26 0.89 8.39
C ALA A 106 -18.91 0.73 9.87
N SER A 107 -18.68 -0.50 10.32
CA SER A 107 -18.19 -0.75 11.67
C SER A 107 -17.35 -2.02 11.77
N GLY A 108 -16.55 -2.10 12.84
CA GLY A 108 -15.75 -3.27 13.16
C GLY A 108 -14.54 -3.44 12.24
N LYS A 109 -14.16 -4.68 11.98
CA LYS A 109 -12.93 -5.01 11.23
C LYS A 109 -13.08 -4.67 9.74
N ALA A 110 -12.09 -3.97 9.21
CA ALA A 110 -11.90 -3.67 7.80
C ALA A 110 -10.53 -4.15 7.32
N THR A 111 -10.44 -4.44 6.02
CA THR A 111 -9.23 -4.88 5.35
C THR A 111 -8.93 -3.95 4.18
N LEU A 112 -7.71 -3.43 4.13
CA LEU A 112 -7.16 -2.78 2.94
C LEU A 112 -6.20 -3.74 2.26
N SER A 113 -6.31 -3.86 0.94
CA SER A 113 -5.41 -4.62 0.08
C SER A 113 -4.72 -3.69 -0.90
N PHE A 114 -3.44 -3.95 -1.14
CA PHE A 114 -2.56 -3.22 -2.03
C PHE A 114 -1.87 -4.21 -2.98
N ASN A 115 -1.87 -3.89 -4.27
CA ASN A 115 -1.05 -4.58 -5.25
C ASN A 115 -0.29 -3.54 -6.08
N ALA A 116 0.98 -3.81 -6.36
CA ALA A 116 1.80 -3.03 -7.27
C ALA A 116 2.32 -3.93 -8.38
N ASP A 117 2.31 -3.44 -9.61
CA ASP A 117 2.95 -4.08 -10.76
C ASP A 117 4.02 -3.13 -11.30
N PHE A 118 5.24 -3.64 -11.50
CA PHE A 118 6.40 -2.88 -11.94
C PHE A 118 6.92 -3.40 -13.27
N ASN A 119 7.11 -2.50 -14.23
CA ASN A 119 7.79 -2.77 -15.48
C ASN A 119 9.22 -2.28 -15.41
N TYR A 120 10.16 -3.15 -15.74
CA TYR A 120 11.58 -2.85 -15.65
C TYR A 120 12.12 -2.24 -16.93
N SER A 121 13.05 -1.31 -16.80
CA SER A 121 13.84 -0.76 -17.91
C SER A 121 15.23 -1.39 -18.03
N GLY A 122 15.60 -2.30 -17.11
CA GLY A 122 16.86 -3.04 -17.09
C GLY A 122 16.65 -4.55 -16.95
N ASN A 123 17.70 -5.26 -16.54
CA ASN A 123 17.64 -6.70 -16.33
C ASN A 123 17.12 -6.98 -14.92
N GLY A 124 15.92 -7.52 -14.81
CA GLY A 124 15.32 -7.86 -13.53
C GLY A 124 16.15 -8.90 -12.76
N ILE A 125 16.38 -8.64 -11.48
CA ILE A 125 16.93 -9.65 -10.56
C ILE A 125 15.77 -10.32 -9.82
N GLN A 126 15.86 -11.64 -9.64
CA GLN A 126 14.90 -12.33 -8.79
C GLN A 126 15.14 -11.95 -7.34
N VAL A 127 14.16 -11.29 -6.74
CA VAL A 127 14.10 -10.98 -5.32
C VAL A 127 12.73 -11.39 -4.80
N SER A 128 12.72 -11.91 -3.57
CA SER A 128 11.53 -12.12 -2.77
C SER A 128 11.83 -11.50 -1.43
N ASP A 129 11.13 -10.42 -1.10
CA ASP A 129 11.30 -9.71 0.15
C ASP A 129 9.95 -9.26 0.70
N GLY A 130 9.87 -9.09 2.02
CA GLY A 130 8.70 -8.54 2.68
C GLY A 130 8.55 -9.03 4.11
N GLY A 131 7.69 -8.35 4.85
CA GLY A 131 7.51 -8.61 6.26
C GLY A 131 6.10 -8.27 6.75
N THR A 132 5.85 -8.70 7.98
CA THR A 132 4.71 -8.23 8.77
C THR A 132 5.21 -7.15 9.70
N TYR A 133 4.55 -6.00 9.66
CA TYR A 133 4.87 -4.82 10.44
C TYR A 133 3.71 -4.56 11.39
N GLU A 134 3.95 -4.70 12.69
CA GLU A 134 3.08 -4.13 13.71
C GLU A 134 3.94 -3.26 14.61
N SER A 135 3.82 -1.94 14.45
CA SER A 135 4.55 -1.00 15.30
C SER A 135 3.59 -0.10 16.07
N SER A 136 3.95 0.20 17.32
CA SER A 136 3.34 1.29 18.09
C SER A 136 3.59 2.66 17.46
N THR A 137 4.54 2.73 16.51
CA THR A 137 5.00 3.95 15.80
C THR A 137 4.19 4.28 14.54
N GLY A 138 3.05 3.61 14.30
CA GLY A 138 2.09 4.03 13.28
C GLY A 138 2.19 3.32 11.92
N THR A 139 3.00 2.26 11.82
CA THR A 139 3.01 1.36 10.66
C THR A 139 2.36 0.01 10.99
N SER A 140 1.61 -0.54 10.04
CA SER A 140 0.84 -1.77 10.22
C SER A 140 0.76 -2.60 8.94
N GLY A 141 0.46 -3.89 9.07
CA GLY A 141 0.17 -4.80 7.96
C GLY A 141 1.41 -5.45 7.34
N SER A 142 1.25 -6.02 6.16
CA SER A 142 2.34 -6.65 5.42
C SER A 142 2.34 -6.24 3.96
N ILE A 143 3.53 -6.11 3.37
CA ILE A 143 3.71 -5.94 1.92
C ILE A 143 4.92 -6.77 1.52
N HIS A 144 4.75 -7.61 0.50
CA HIS A 144 5.77 -8.48 -0.04
C HIS A 144 6.01 -8.17 -1.50
N SER A 145 7.27 -7.96 -1.86
CA SER A 145 7.74 -7.82 -3.22
C SER A 145 8.20 -9.15 -3.80
N TYR A 146 7.96 -9.32 -5.10
CA TYR A 146 8.47 -10.39 -5.92
C TYR A 146 9.00 -9.81 -7.22
N SER A 147 9.99 -10.45 -7.80
CA SER A 147 10.64 -9.97 -9.02
C SER A 147 10.97 -11.11 -9.98
N GLY A 148 10.76 -10.84 -11.28
CA GLY A 148 11.16 -11.67 -12.41
C GLY A 148 12.15 -10.94 -13.31
N ALA A 149 12.38 -11.49 -14.51
CA ALA A 149 13.44 -11.01 -15.41
C ALA A 149 13.15 -9.64 -16.07
N ILE A 150 11.87 -9.29 -16.25
CA ILE A 150 11.45 -8.07 -16.98
C ILE A 150 10.40 -7.25 -16.22
N SER A 151 9.92 -7.77 -15.10
CA SER A 151 8.89 -7.15 -14.28
C SER A 151 8.95 -7.68 -12.85
N GLY A 152 8.29 -6.98 -11.96
CA GLY A 152 8.04 -7.43 -10.60
C GLY A 152 6.71 -6.93 -10.11
N GLY A 153 6.44 -7.16 -8.85
CA GLY A 153 5.27 -6.63 -8.20
C GLY A 153 5.37 -6.70 -6.69
N SER A 154 4.38 -6.13 -6.03
CA SER A 154 4.22 -6.23 -4.60
C SER A 154 2.76 -6.51 -4.24
N LYS A 155 2.54 -7.28 -3.18
CA LYS A 155 1.22 -7.55 -2.63
C LYS A 155 1.23 -7.34 -1.14
N GLY A 156 0.24 -6.62 -0.65
CA GLY A 156 0.13 -6.34 0.77
C GLY A 156 -1.29 -6.19 1.25
N SER A 157 -1.45 -6.33 2.55
CA SER A 157 -2.73 -6.07 3.20
C SER A 157 -2.54 -5.62 4.64
N VAL A 158 -3.54 -4.92 5.14
CA VAL A 158 -3.60 -4.48 6.53
C VAL A 158 -5.04 -4.55 7.02
N THR A 159 -5.19 -5.00 8.25
CA THR A 159 -6.45 -4.93 8.98
C THR A 159 -6.47 -3.67 9.83
N PHE A 160 -7.62 -3.00 9.87
CA PHE A 160 -7.90 -1.90 10.79
C PHE A 160 -9.33 -2.01 11.34
N THR A 161 -9.60 -1.33 12.44
CA THR A 161 -10.92 -1.26 13.08
C THR A 161 -11.57 0.09 12.76
N ILE A 162 -12.80 0.05 12.27
CA ILE A 162 -13.68 1.20 12.12
C ILE A 162 -14.55 1.29 13.36
N ASN A 163 -14.38 2.36 14.12
CA ASN A 163 -15.17 2.63 15.31
C ASN A 163 -16.44 3.41 14.94
N GLU A 164 -17.52 3.14 15.64
CA GLU A 164 -18.72 3.97 15.59
C GLU A 164 -18.38 5.33 16.23
N ARG A 165 -19.04 6.40 15.76
CA ARG A 165 -18.91 7.73 16.37
C ARG A 165 -19.86 7.89 17.54
#